data_AF-A0A3S5HT59-F1
#
_entry.id   AF-A0A3S5HT59-F1
#
_cell.length_a   1.000
_cell.length_b   1.000
_cell.length_c   1.000
_cell.angle_alpha   90.00
_cell.angle_beta   90.00
_cell.angle_gamma   90.00
#
_symmetry.space_group_name_H-M   'P 1'
#
loop_
_entity.id
_entity.type
_entity.pdbx_description
1 polymer ?
#
loop_
_entity_poly.entity_id
_entity_poly.type
_entity_poly.pdbx_seq_one_letter_code
_entity_poly.pdbx_strand_id
1 'polypeptide(L)'
;MLDTTGIQWAKAQIRQASRAAVTSTPDGVPLAALPLTGQLEYPRSPMSQFLARHLPRTDRLVASYLRQSRGFAPAVQPMDERRPDYAALGRTIDYRLRLSLGCGLGGAVTTGVRLLGSTVPIQGAPPPDARRALHTAGTRLHARIQAHLEGAPRLGEEELTRLCHVAGFFEAVYRNGVFSRRRNLLAHADARTTLAHLTAAVPTYVVEDIAEQMELAERPFTSLRQLLPETAGVRAGVRRQ
;
A
#
# COMPACT_ATOMS: atom_id res chain seq x y z
N MET A 1 -37.86 -4.81 3.87
CA MET A 1 -37.41 -6.20 3.60
C MET A 1 -35.89 -6.14 3.56
N LEU A 2 -35.19 -6.74 4.54
CA LEU A 2 -33.72 -6.69 4.62
C LEU A 2 -33.11 -7.60 3.56
N ASP A 3 -32.17 -7.07 2.77
CA ASP A 3 -31.41 -7.83 1.78
C ASP A 3 -30.52 -8.87 2.47
N THR A 4 -30.98 -10.12 2.47
CA THR A 4 -30.28 -11.25 3.07
C THR A 4 -29.11 -11.76 2.22
N THR A 5 -28.92 -11.24 1.01
CA THR A 5 -27.90 -11.69 0.05
C THR A 5 -26.49 -11.42 0.58
N GLY A 6 -26.27 -10.24 1.20
CA GLY A 6 -24.99 -9.92 1.83
C GLY A 6 -24.65 -10.81 3.04
N ILE A 7 -25.66 -11.23 3.81
CA ILE A 7 -25.49 -12.12 4.97
C ILE A 7 -25.23 -13.56 4.52
N GLN A 8 -25.87 -13.99 3.42
CA GLN A 8 -25.65 -15.29 2.79
C GLN A 8 -24.24 -15.36 2.18
N TRP A 9 -23.76 -14.29 1.53
CA TRP A 9 -22.41 -14.18 1.00
C TRP A 9 -21.35 -14.25 2.12
N ALA A 10 -21.51 -13.50 3.20
CA ALA A 10 -20.61 -13.54 4.34
C ALA A 10 -20.61 -14.93 5.03
N LYS A 11 -21.79 -15.56 5.16
CA LYS A 11 -21.89 -16.94 5.68
C LYS A 11 -21.27 -17.98 4.76
N ALA A 12 -21.34 -17.80 3.44
CA ALA A 12 -20.69 -18.67 2.46
C ALA A 12 -19.15 -18.56 2.52
N GLN A 13 -18.62 -17.35 2.75
CA GLN A 13 -17.19 -17.10 2.88
C GLN A 13 -16.59 -17.66 4.20
N ILE A 14 -17.41 -17.72 5.26
CA ILE A 14 -17.08 -18.33 6.57
C ILE A 14 -17.16 -19.88 6.52
N ARG A 15 -18.01 -20.44 5.63
CA ARG A 15 -18.25 -21.90 5.53
C ARG A 15 -17.36 -22.63 4.52
N GLN A 16 -16.53 -21.94 3.75
CA GLN A 16 -15.63 -22.60 2.80
C GLN A 16 -14.54 -23.39 3.54
N ALA A 17 -14.39 -24.65 3.10
CA ALA A 17 -13.51 -25.68 3.64
C ALA A 17 -12.15 -25.17 4.09
N SER A 18 -11.67 -25.73 5.21
CA SER A 18 -10.42 -25.45 5.91
C SER A 18 -9.35 -24.75 5.06
N ARG A 19 -9.22 -23.43 5.22
CA ARG A 19 -8.14 -22.60 4.64
C ARG A 19 -6.74 -23.04 5.06
N ALA A 20 -6.63 -24.04 5.95
CA ALA A 20 -5.39 -24.58 6.48
C ALA A 20 -4.52 -25.32 5.44
N ALA A 21 -5.09 -25.80 4.32
CA ALA A 21 -4.34 -26.59 3.33
C ALA A 21 -3.95 -25.80 2.06
N VAL A 22 -4.53 -24.62 1.86
CA VAL A 22 -4.53 -23.90 0.58
C VAL A 22 -3.24 -23.08 0.37
N THR A 23 -2.71 -23.04 -0.86
CA THR A 23 -1.50 -22.28 -1.25
C THR A 23 -1.77 -21.13 -2.23
N SER A 24 -3.01 -21.01 -2.72
CA SER A 24 -3.49 -19.94 -3.62
C SER A 24 -4.96 -19.62 -3.36
N THR A 25 -5.45 -18.43 -3.71
CA THR A 25 -6.90 -18.14 -3.64
C THR A 25 -7.70 -19.02 -4.62
N PRO A 26 -9.04 -19.09 -4.49
CA PRO A 26 -9.89 -19.77 -5.48
C PRO A 26 -9.66 -19.29 -6.92
N ASP A 27 -9.23 -18.03 -7.11
CA ASP A 27 -8.92 -17.44 -8.41
C ASP A 27 -7.47 -17.68 -8.88
N GLY A 28 -6.73 -18.55 -8.19
CA GLY A 28 -5.35 -18.91 -8.55
C GLY A 28 -4.29 -17.89 -8.15
N VAL A 29 -4.63 -16.84 -7.39
CA VAL A 29 -3.66 -15.84 -6.92
C VAL A 29 -2.78 -16.46 -5.83
N PRO A 30 -1.44 -16.44 -5.94
CA PRO A 30 -0.56 -16.93 -4.88
C PRO A 30 -0.82 -16.22 -3.56
N LEU A 31 -0.86 -16.94 -2.43
CA LEU A 31 -1.10 -16.31 -1.12
C LEU A 31 -0.11 -15.17 -0.80
N ALA A 32 1.14 -15.28 -1.27
CA ALA A 32 2.17 -14.26 -1.11
C ALA A 32 1.83 -12.92 -1.80
N ALA A 33 0.96 -12.93 -2.81
CA ALA A 33 0.57 -11.73 -3.56
C ALA A 33 -0.62 -10.98 -2.91
N LEU A 34 -1.25 -11.57 -1.89
CA LEU A 34 -2.36 -10.95 -1.17
C LEU A 34 -1.90 -9.77 -0.32
N PRO A 35 -2.78 -8.78 -0.06
CA PRO A 35 -2.56 -7.79 0.98
C PRO A 35 -2.30 -8.48 2.33
N LEU A 36 -1.61 -7.80 3.26
CA LEU A 36 -1.29 -8.35 4.58
C LEU A 36 -2.52 -8.93 5.28
N THR A 37 -3.63 -8.19 5.35
CA THR A 37 -4.89 -8.68 5.95
C THR A 37 -5.39 -9.95 5.29
N GLY A 38 -5.32 -10.02 3.95
CA GLY A 38 -5.62 -11.23 3.20
C GLY A 38 -4.66 -12.37 3.54
N GLN A 39 -3.35 -12.11 3.67
CA GLN A 39 -2.39 -13.14 4.09
C GLN A 39 -2.70 -13.67 5.49
N LEU A 40 -3.10 -12.81 6.43
CA LEU A 40 -3.43 -13.21 7.80
C LEU A 40 -4.69 -14.08 7.90
N GLU A 41 -5.58 -14.02 6.91
CA GLU A 41 -6.75 -14.90 6.81
C GLU A 41 -6.42 -16.35 6.41
N TYR A 42 -5.21 -16.61 5.91
CA TYR A 42 -4.75 -17.94 5.51
C TYR A 42 -3.59 -18.41 6.40
N PRO A 43 -3.76 -19.48 7.20
CA PRO A 43 -2.70 -19.98 8.08
C PRO A 43 -1.40 -20.36 7.38
N ARG A 44 -1.48 -20.74 6.09
CA ARG A 44 -0.33 -21.13 5.27
C ARG A 44 0.30 -20.00 4.46
N SER A 45 -0.20 -18.76 4.53
CA SER A 45 0.49 -17.65 3.87
C SER A 45 1.90 -17.46 4.44
N PRO A 46 2.86 -16.93 3.66
CA PRO A 46 4.22 -16.70 4.17
C PRO A 46 4.23 -15.86 5.45
N MET A 47 3.38 -14.83 5.52
CA MET A 47 3.26 -13.98 6.70
C MET A 47 2.70 -14.72 7.90
N SER A 48 1.60 -15.47 7.76
CA SER A 48 1.03 -16.24 8.88
C SER A 48 2.03 -17.25 9.45
N GLN A 49 2.78 -17.92 8.57
CA GLN A 49 3.85 -18.83 9.00
C GLN A 49 5.01 -18.10 9.69
N PHE A 50 5.43 -16.94 9.17
CA PHE A 50 6.46 -16.12 9.79
C PHE A 50 6.04 -15.69 11.21
N LEU A 51 4.82 -15.17 11.37
CA LEU A 51 4.30 -14.75 12.67
C LEU A 51 4.16 -15.93 13.63
N ALA A 52 3.70 -17.09 13.17
CA ALA A 52 3.62 -18.29 14.00
C ALA A 52 4.99 -18.76 14.52
N ARG A 53 6.06 -18.61 13.71
CA ARG A 53 7.43 -18.98 14.09
C ARG A 53 8.09 -17.96 15.01
N HIS A 54 7.91 -16.67 14.74
CA HIS A 54 8.70 -15.60 15.36
C HIS A 54 7.95 -14.79 16.42
N LEU A 55 6.62 -14.86 16.44
CA LEU A 55 5.76 -14.25 17.46
C LEU A 55 4.83 -15.32 18.07
N PRO A 56 5.39 -16.32 18.77
CA PRO A 56 4.57 -17.32 19.44
C PRO A 56 3.69 -16.64 20.50
N ARG A 57 2.46 -17.14 20.66
CA ARG A 57 1.47 -16.71 21.67
C ARG A 57 0.76 -15.37 21.36
N THR A 58 0.54 -15.06 20.08
CA THR A 58 -0.28 -13.90 19.66
C THR A 58 -1.69 -13.92 20.27
N ASP A 59 -2.26 -15.11 20.49
CA ASP A 59 -3.52 -15.32 21.21
C ASP A 59 -3.52 -14.70 22.62
N ARG A 60 -2.43 -14.84 23.37
CA ARG A 60 -2.29 -14.25 24.71
C ARG A 60 -2.22 -12.73 24.66
N LEU A 61 -1.53 -12.20 23.66
CA LEU A 61 -1.40 -10.77 23.42
C LEU A 61 -2.75 -10.15 23.07
N VAL A 62 -3.48 -10.77 22.14
CA VAL A 62 -4.85 -10.39 21.77
C VAL A 62 -5.78 -10.49 22.97
N ALA A 63 -5.75 -11.58 23.73
CA ALA A 63 -6.57 -11.74 24.93
C ALA A 63 -6.24 -10.69 26.01
N SER A 64 -4.97 -10.35 26.19
CA SER A 64 -4.55 -9.31 27.12
C SER A 64 -5.04 -7.93 26.68
N TYR A 65 -4.87 -7.60 25.41
CA TYR A 65 -5.37 -6.36 24.82
C TYR A 65 -6.90 -6.25 24.96
N LEU A 66 -7.64 -7.31 24.61
CA LEU A 66 -9.10 -7.34 24.74
C LEU A 66 -9.57 -7.22 26.19
N ARG A 67 -8.84 -7.81 27.16
CA ARG A 67 -9.15 -7.61 28.58
C ARG A 67 -8.94 -6.17 29.00
N GLN A 68 -7.83 -5.56 28.57
CA GLN A 68 -7.51 -4.18 28.91
C GLN A 68 -8.46 -3.19 28.24
N SER A 69 -8.89 -3.47 27.01
CA SER A 69 -9.76 -2.59 26.24
C SER A 69 -11.20 -2.56 26.74
N ARG A 70 -11.66 -3.59 27.46
CA ARG A 70 -13.01 -3.64 28.06
C ARG A 70 -13.24 -2.56 29.12
N GLY A 71 -12.18 -2.01 29.70
CA GLY A 71 -12.27 -0.94 30.70
C GLY A 71 -12.36 0.47 30.10
N PHE A 72 -12.16 0.63 28.79
CA PHE A 72 -12.26 1.94 28.16
C PHE A 72 -13.72 2.30 27.90
N ALA A 73 -14.01 3.60 27.97
CA ALA A 73 -15.29 4.12 27.50
C ALA A 73 -15.53 3.66 26.06
N PRO A 74 -16.79 3.38 25.66
CA PRO A 74 -17.11 3.05 24.29
C PRO A 74 -16.48 4.06 23.35
N ALA A 75 -15.75 3.58 22.34
CA ALA A 75 -15.14 4.46 21.36
C ALA A 75 -16.23 5.35 20.75
N VAL A 76 -16.20 6.64 21.06
CA VAL A 76 -17.06 7.62 20.39
C VAL A 76 -16.53 7.69 18.97
N GLN A 77 -17.35 7.28 18.00
CA GLN A 77 -17.02 7.49 16.60
C GLN A 77 -17.38 8.95 16.28
N PRO A 78 -16.41 9.86 16.14
CA PRO A 78 -16.72 11.24 15.77
C PRO A 78 -17.45 11.24 14.43
N MET A 79 -18.65 11.83 14.43
CA MET A 79 -19.61 11.76 13.31
C MET A 79 -19.17 12.62 12.12
N ASP A 80 -18.35 13.66 12.36
CA ASP A 80 -17.90 14.63 11.36
C ASP A 80 -16.40 14.59 11.08
N GLU A 81 -15.71 13.52 11.52
CA GLU A 81 -14.27 13.42 11.32
C GLU A 81 -13.96 13.14 9.85
N ARG A 82 -13.27 14.08 9.19
CA ARG A 82 -12.55 13.81 7.94
C ARG A 82 -11.46 12.79 8.24
N ARG A 83 -11.82 11.51 8.20
CA ARG A 83 -10.86 10.43 8.42
C ARG A 83 -9.77 10.50 7.37
N PRO A 84 -8.48 10.52 7.77
CA PRO A 84 -7.38 10.31 6.84
C PRO A 84 -7.61 9.05 6.02
N ASP A 85 -7.19 9.04 4.76
CA ASP A 85 -7.17 7.82 3.96
C ASP A 85 -6.05 6.90 4.47
N TYR A 86 -6.33 6.19 5.56
CA TYR A 86 -5.38 5.26 6.20
C TYR A 86 -4.87 4.20 5.23
N ALA A 87 -5.65 3.82 4.22
CA ALA A 87 -5.20 2.86 3.23
C ALA A 87 -4.15 3.48 2.29
N ALA A 88 -4.33 4.73 1.88
CA ALA A 88 -3.32 5.47 1.12
C ALA A 88 -2.06 5.76 1.95
N LEU A 89 -2.22 6.17 3.21
CA LEU A 89 -1.11 6.36 4.15
C LEU A 89 -0.31 5.06 4.33
N GLY A 90 -0.97 3.94 4.61
CA GLY A 90 -0.31 2.64 4.78
C GLY A 90 0.49 2.20 3.56
N ARG A 91 -0.05 2.39 2.33
CA ARG A 91 0.71 2.12 1.09
C ARG A 91 1.90 3.06 0.92
N THR A 92 1.75 4.32 1.32
CA THR A 92 2.84 5.30 1.27
C THR A 92 3.99 4.87 2.17
N ILE A 93 3.70 4.47 3.42
CA ILE A 93 4.70 3.94 4.37
C ILE A 93 5.37 2.70 3.80
N ASP A 94 4.60 1.73 3.30
CA ASP A 94 5.14 0.50 2.72
C ASP A 94 6.14 0.79 1.57
N TYR A 95 5.79 1.68 0.63
CA TYR A 95 6.71 2.05 -0.44
C TYR A 95 7.94 2.81 0.05
N ARG A 96 7.76 3.72 1.00
CA ARG A 96 8.87 4.45 1.63
C ARG A 96 9.87 3.48 2.28
N LEU A 97 9.38 2.51 3.03
CA LEU A 97 10.21 1.48 3.65
C LEU A 97 10.91 0.61 2.59
N ARG A 98 10.20 0.15 1.55
CA ARG A 98 10.83 -0.62 0.45
C ARG A 98 11.96 0.13 -0.23
N LEU A 99 11.74 1.41 -0.56
CA LEU A 99 12.76 2.23 -1.21
C LEU A 99 13.97 2.45 -0.29
N SER A 100 13.77 2.62 1.02
CA SER A 100 14.87 2.71 1.99
C SER A 100 15.72 1.43 2.07
N LEU A 101 15.17 0.29 1.64
CA LEU A 101 15.83 -1.01 1.52
C LEU A 101 16.33 -1.29 0.10
N GLY A 102 16.31 -0.31 -0.80
CA GLY A 102 16.74 -0.46 -2.19
C GLY A 102 15.75 -1.20 -3.10
N CYS A 103 14.52 -1.45 -2.64
CA CYS A 103 13.49 -2.13 -3.41
C CYS A 103 12.58 -1.14 -4.14
N GLY A 104 12.22 -1.44 -5.39
CA GLY A 104 11.25 -0.65 -6.15
C GLY A 104 9.79 -0.79 -5.66
N LEU A 105 8.88 -0.10 -6.36
CA LEU A 105 7.44 -0.07 -6.04
C LEU A 105 6.73 -1.43 -6.23
N GLY A 106 7.38 -2.41 -6.86
CA GLY A 106 6.83 -3.73 -7.11
C GLY A 106 5.80 -3.79 -8.24
N GLY A 107 5.39 -5.00 -8.60
CA GLY A 107 4.56 -5.26 -9.79
C GLY A 107 3.13 -4.71 -9.72
N ALA A 108 2.58 -4.50 -8.52
CA ALA A 108 1.20 -4.03 -8.36
C ALA A 108 1.01 -2.60 -8.92
N VAL A 109 1.96 -1.69 -8.69
CA VAL A 109 1.93 -0.34 -9.27
C VAL A 109 2.06 -0.42 -10.78
N THR A 110 3.02 -1.20 -11.29
CA THR A 110 3.24 -1.40 -12.73
C THR A 110 1.97 -1.89 -13.43
N THR A 111 1.30 -2.88 -12.85
CA THR A 111 0.05 -3.40 -13.40
C THR A 111 -1.07 -2.37 -13.35
N GLY A 112 -1.18 -1.60 -12.28
CA GLY A 112 -2.13 -0.49 -12.18
C GLY A 112 -1.93 0.58 -13.26
N VAL A 113 -0.68 0.97 -13.51
CA VAL A 113 -0.31 1.90 -14.59
C VAL A 113 -0.65 1.33 -15.96
N ARG A 114 -0.35 0.04 -16.21
CA ARG A 114 -0.70 -0.63 -17.48
C ARG A 114 -2.21 -0.75 -17.68
N LEU A 115 -2.96 -1.04 -16.62
CA LEU A 115 -4.42 -1.15 -16.69
C LEU A 115 -5.04 0.17 -17.15
N LEU A 116 -4.54 1.29 -16.65
CA LEU A 116 -4.95 2.63 -17.07
C LEU A 116 -4.67 2.91 -18.55
N GLY A 117 -3.55 2.43 -19.09
CA GLY A 117 -3.22 2.54 -20.52
C GLY A 117 -3.94 1.55 -21.44
N SER A 118 -4.64 0.55 -20.88
CA SER A 118 -5.34 -0.47 -21.66
C SER A 118 -6.74 -0.03 -22.12
N THR A 119 -7.36 -0.82 -22.99
CA THR A 119 -8.77 -0.68 -23.39
C THR A 119 -9.75 -1.40 -22.45
N VAL A 120 -9.24 -2.08 -21.42
CA VAL A 120 -10.06 -2.83 -20.46
C VAL A 120 -11.06 -1.87 -19.78
N PRO A 121 -12.35 -2.21 -19.73
CA PRO A 121 -13.34 -1.43 -19.00
C PRO A 121 -13.07 -1.56 -17.50
N ILE A 122 -12.98 -0.42 -16.82
CA ILE A 122 -12.79 -0.38 -15.36
C ILE A 122 -13.93 0.47 -14.81
N GLN A 123 -14.67 -0.08 -13.86
CA GLN A 123 -15.83 0.60 -13.30
C GLN A 123 -15.42 1.92 -12.63
N GLY A 124 -16.12 3.00 -12.98
CA GLY A 124 -15.88 4.34 -12.43
C GLY A 124 -14.63 5.04 -12.96
N ALA A 125 -13.89 4.44 -13.90
CA ALA A 125 -12.67 5.04 -14.42
C ALA A 125 -12.93 6.36 -15.14
N PRO A 126 -11.94 7.26 -15.16
CA PRO A 126 -12.00 8.49 -15.95
C PRO A 126 -12.20 8.21 -17.45
N PRO A 127 -12.59 9.24 -18.23
CA PRO A 127 -12.67 9.15 -19.69
C PRO A 127 -11.33 8.71 -20.32
N PRO A 128 -11.34 8.15 -21.55
CA PRO A 128 -10.14 7.61 -22.19
C PRO A 128 -8.94 8.56 -22.22
N ASP A 129 -9.17 9.85 -22.46
CA ASP A 129 -8.11 10.85 -22.56
C ASP A 129 -7.43 11.10 -21.21
N ALA A 130 -8.24 11.16 -20.13
CA ALA A 130 -7.75 11.24 -18.77
C ALA A 130 -6.98 9.96 -18.36
N ARG A 131 -7.46 8.79 -18.80
CA ARG A 131 -6.74 7.52 -18.59
C ARG A 131 -5.38 7.52 -19.30
N ARG A 132 -5.27 8.05 -20.52
CA ARG A 132 -3.98 8.20 -21.23
C ARG A 132 -3.03 9.16 -20.51
N ALA A 133 -3.56 10.27 -19.99
CA ALA A 133 -2.80 11.22 -19.18
C ALA A 133 -2.26 10.56 -17.89
N LEU A 134 -3.12 9.82 -17.18
CA LEU A 134 -2.75 9.05 -16.00
C LEU A 134 -1.73 7.94 -16.28
N HIS A 135 -1.88 7.22 -17.40
CA HIS A 135 -0.90 6.22 -17.83
C HIS A 135 0.47 6.87 -18.06
N THR A 136 0.51 8.01 -18.76
CA THR A 136 1.73 8.78 -18.99
C THR A 136 2.36 9.26 -17.67
N ALA A 137 1.54 9.77 -16.74
CA ALA A 137 1.99 10.19 -15.42
C ALA A 137 2.56 9.02 -14.61
N GLY A 138 1.92 7.85 -14.65
CA GLY A 138 2.37 6.62 -14.00
C GLY A 138 3.70 6.10 -14.56
N THR A 139 3.88 6.13 -15.89
CA THR A 139 5.14 5.78 -16.54
C THR A 139 6.27 6.73 -16.12
N ARG A 140 5.99 8.04 -16.06
CA ARG A 140 6.97 9.03 -15.55
C ARG A 140 7.29 8.79 -14.07
N LEU A 141 6.31 8.44 -13.25
CA LEU A 141 6.52 8.11 -11.83
C LEU A 141 7.49 6.93 -11.68
N HIS A 142 7.27 5.84 -12.43
CA HIS A 142 8.19 4.70 -12.43
C HIS A 142 9.61 5.11 -12.83
N ALA A 143 9.76 5.88 -13.90
CA ALA A 143 11.07 6.35 -14.36
C ALA A 143 11.79 7.17 -13.29
N ARG A 144 11.10 8.08 -12.59
CA ARG A 144 11.69 8.90 -11.53
C ARG A 144 12.14 8.08 -10.32
N ILE A 145 11.33 7.11 -9.90
CA ILE A 145 11.69 6.22 -8.78
C ILE A 145 12.86 5.31 -9.15
N GLN A 146 12.87 4.79 -10.37
CA GLN A 146 13.98 3.96 -10.86
C GLN A 146 15.29 4.76 -10.90
N ALA A 147 15.25 5.98 -11.45
CA ALA A 147 16.39 6.90 -11.50
C ALA A 147 16.92 7.23 -10.08
N HIS A 148 16.02 7.41 -9.11
CA HIS A 148 16.40 7.59 -7.70
C HIS A 148 17.13 6.37 -7.13
N LEU A 149 16.64 5.15 -7.38
CA LEU A 149 17.28 3.91 -6.93
C LEU A 149 18.64 3.66 -7.58
N GLU A 150 18.80 4.08 -8.84
CA GLU A 150 20.07 4.04 -9.58
C GLU A 150 21.04 5.15 -9.17
N GLY A 151 20.61 6.07 -8.30
CA GLY A 151 21.46 7.10 -7.70
C GLY A 151 21.46 8.46 -8.41
N ALA A 152 20.65 8.68 -9.46
CA ALA A 152 20.59 9.98 -10.14
C ALA A 152 19.26 10.26 -10.87
N PRO A 153 18.59 11.41 -10.64
CA PRO A 153 18.81 12.38 -9.55
C PRO A 153 18.26 11.86 -8.22
N ARG A 154 18.96 12.12 -7.11
CA ARG A 154 18.43 11.84 -5.77
C ARG A 154 17.26 12.78 -5.48
N LEU A 155 16.05 12.22 -5.46
CA LEU A 155 14.84 12.88 -4.99
C LEU A 155 14.96 13.23 -3.50
N GLY A 156 14.46 14.40 -3.11
CA GLY A 156 14.31 14.77 -1.70
C GLY A 156 13.21 13.96 -1.01
N GLU A 157 13.23 13.92 0.33
CA GLU A 157 12.32 13.06 1.11
C GLU A 157 10.84 13.40 0.92
N GLU A 158 10.52 14.68 0.84
CA GLU A 158 9.15 15.15 0.55
C GLU A 158 8.69 14.68 -0.83
N GLU A 159 9.52 14.90 -1.86
CA GLU A 159 9.18 14.52 -3.23
C GLU A 159 9.00 13.00 -3.35
N LEU A 160 9.87 12.23 -2.70
CA LEU A 160 9.80 10.78 -2.67
C LEU A 160 8.52 10.31 -1.96
N THR A 161 8.13 10.97 -0.87
CA THR A 161 6.86 10.71 -0.16
C THR A 161 5.65 10.97 -1.03
N ARG A 162 5.60 12.11 -1.74
CA ARG A 162 4.51 12.43 -2.67
C ARG A 162 4.41 11.40 -3.80
N LEU A 163 5.53 10.96 -4.36
CA LEU A 163 5.55 9.92 -5.40
C LEU A 163 5.06 8.57 -4.86
N CYS A 164 5.49 8.16 -3.67
CA CYS A 164 5.00 6.94 -3.01
C CYS A 164 3.49 7.00 -2.75
N HIS A 165 2.98 8.17 -2.34
CA HIS A 165 1.56 8.35 -2.11
C HIS A 165 0.74 8.19 -3.40
N VAL A 166 1.20 8.83 -4.49
CA VAL A 166 0.60 8.68 -5.82
C VAL A 166 0.68 7.23 -6.32
N ALA A 167 1.81 6.54 -6.11
CA ALA A 167 1.98 5.13 -6.44
C ALA A 167 0.92 4.23 -5.75
N GLY A 168 0.59 4.55 -4.50
CA GLY A 168 -0.47 3.89 -3.75
C GLY A 168 -1.84 3.92 -4.45
N PHE A 169 -2.16 4.97 -5.19
CA PHE A 169 -3.42 5.00 -5.95
C PHE A 169 -3.38 4.13 -7.20
N PHE A 170 -2.23 4.02 -7.87
CA PHE A 170 -2.07 3.08 -8.99
C PHE A 170 -2.19 1.63 -8.52
N GLU A 171 -1.58 1.28 -7.38
CA GLU A 171 -1.79 -0.03 -6.75
C GLU A 171 -3.27 -0.26 -6.40
N ALA A 172 -3.96 0.75 -5.86
CA ALA A 172 -5.37 0.63 -5.51
C ALA A 172 -6.25 0.33 -6.73
N VAL A 173 -5.93 0.91 -7.89
CA VAL A 173 -6.62 0.60 -9.16
C VAL A 173 -6.45 -0.87 -9.52
N TYR A 174 -5.24 -1.40 -9.41
CA TYR A 174 -4.97 -2.82 -9.65
C TYR A 174 -5.72 -3.73 -8.66
N ARG A 175 -5.63 -3.44 -7.35
CA ARG A 175 -6.20 -4.33 -6.31
C ARG A 175 -7.71 -4.31 -6.24
N ASN A 176 -8.34 -3.15 -6.49
CA ASN A 176 -9.77 -2.99 -6.29
C ASN A 176 -10.58 -3.17 -7.58
N GLY A 177 -9.96 -3.04 -8.75
CA GLY A 177 -10.67 -3.11 -10.03
C GLY A 177 -11.74 -2.03 -10.26
N VAL A 178 -11.83 -1.04 -9.36
CA VAL A 178 -12.85 0.03 -9.36
C VAL A 178 -12.22 1.36 -8.96
N PHE A 179 -12.61 2.44 -9.64
CA PHE A 179 -12.27 3.82 -9.26
C PHE A 179 -13.33 4.41 -8.33
N SER A 180 -13.08 4.38 -7.02
CA SER A 180 -13.93 5.09 -6.06
C SER A 180 -13.71 6.60 -6.15
N ARG A 181 -14.68 7.34 -6.70
CA ARG A 181 -14.61 8.80 -6.85
C ARG A 181 -14.45 9.58 -5.54
N ARG A 182 -14.82 8.99 -4.39
CA ARG A 182 -14.74 9.70 -3.09
C ARG A 182 -13.38 9.63 -2.43
N ARG A 183 -12.52 8.70 -2.83
CA ARG A 183 -11.25 8.41 -2.13
C ARG A 183 -10.05 8.23 -3.06
N ASN A 184 -10.23 8.27 -4.37
CA ASN A 184 -9.13 8.04 -5.30
C ASN A 184 -8.72 9.36 -5.97
N LEU A 185 -7.50 9.82 -5.66
CA LEU A 185 -6.90 11.02 -6.25
C LEU A 185 -6.88 10.96 -7.80
N LEU A 186 -6.77 9.76 -8.38
CA LEU A 186 -6.79 9.56 -9.84
C LEU A 186 -8.19 9.71 -10.45
N ALA A 187 -9.27 9.61 -9.67
CA ALA A 187 -10.63 9.69 -10.18
C ALA A 187 -11.04 11.11 -10.62
N HIS A 188 -10.29 12.13 -10.18
CA HIS A 188 -10.50 13.53 -10.56
C HIS A 188 -9.60 14.00 -11.72
N ALA A 189 -8.85 13.08 -12.32
CA ALA A 189 -7.96 13.40 -13.42
C ALA A 189 -8.73 13.73 -14.71
N ASP A 190 -8.13 14.62 -15.49
CA ASP A 190 -8.55 15.02 -16.83
C ASP A 190 -7.43 14.78 -17.86
N ALA A 191 -7.66 15.14 -19.12
CA ALA A 191 -6.70 14.99 -20.21
C ALA A 191 -5.40 15.81 -20.03
N ARG A 192 -5.40 16.81 -19.13
CA ARG A 192 -4.25 17.69 -18.85
C ARG A 192 -3.49 17.26 -17.60
N THR A 193 -3.94 16.21 -16.92
CA THR A 193 -3.34 15.75 -15.68
C THR A 193 -1.92 15.25 -15.92
N THR A 194 -0.97 15.77 -15.15
CA THR A 194 0.45 15.41 -15.20
C THR A 194 0.90 14.85 -13.86
N LEU A 195 2.08 14.21 -13.82
CA LEU A 195 2.66 13.77 -12.55
C LEU A 195 2.88 14.93 -11.56
N ALA A 196 3.22 16.13 -12.05
CA ALA A 196 3.35 17.31 -11.22
C ALA A 196 2.00 17.71 -10.59
N HIS A 197 0.91 17.66 -11.35
CA HIS A 197 -0.43 17.90 -10.80
C HIS A 197 -0.80 16.87 -9.72
N LEU A 198 -0.51 15.58 -9.95
CA LEU A 198 -0.82 14.52 -8.98
C LEU A 198 -0.02 14.64 -7.68
N THR A 199 1.27 14.99 -7.77
CA THR A 199 2.14 15.16 -6.59
C THR A 199 1.86 16.45 -5.82
N ALA A 200 1.48 17.52 -6.52
CA ALA A 200 1.02 18.77 -5.90
C ALA A 200 -0.33 18.61 -5.19
N ALA A 201 -1.18 17.70 -5.66
CA ALA A 201 -2.47 17.39 -5.03
C ALA A 201 -2.35 16.52 -3.77
N VAL A 202 -1.15 16.03 -3.42
CA VAL A 202 -0.92 15.29 -2.17
C VAL A 202 -1.05 16.27 -0.98
N PRO A 203 -1.95 16.01 -0.02
CA PRO A 203 -2.13 16.90 1.13
C PRO A 203 -0.86 17.04 1.97
N THR A 204 -0.62 18.22 2.53
CA THR A 204 0.58 18.49 3.35
C THR A 204 0.70 17.56 4.55
N TYR A 205 -0.42 17.27 5.23
CA TYR A 205 -0.42 16.35 6.38
C TYR A 205 0.14 14.97 6.04
N VAL A 206 -0.02 14.50 4.79
CA VAL A 206 0.56 13.21 4.36
C VAL A 206 2.09 13.27 4.39
N VAL A 207 2.68 14.40 4.00
CA VAL A 207 4.14 14.55 4.00
C VAL A 207 4.67 14.61 5.42
N GLU A 208 4.01 15.40 6.27
CA GLU A 208 4.38 15.59 7.69
C GLU A 208 4.26 14.27 8.46
N ASP A 209 3.08 13.63 8.43
CA ASP A 209 2.83 12.37 9.13
C ASP A 209 3.81 11.28 8.70
N ILE A 210 4.07 11.15 7.39
CA ILE A 210 4.98 10.13 6.87
C ILE A 210 6.42 10.44 7.28
N ALA A 211 6.84 11.71 7.30
CA ALA A 211 8.16 12.08 7.76
C ALA A 211 8.37 11.66 9.22
N GLU A 212 7.41 11.94 10.11
CA GLU A 212 7.44 11.51 11.51
C GLU A 212 7.51 9.98 11.63
N GLN A 213 6.69 9.25 10.86
CA GLN A 213 6.72 7.78 10.86
C GLN A 213 8.06 7.23 10.39
N MET A 214 8.66 7.86 9.37
CA MET A 214 9.97 7.45 8.85
C MET A 214 11.09 7.75 9.85
N GLU A 215 11.02 8.85 10.59
CA GLU A 215 11.97 9.18 11.67
C GLU A 215 11.88 8.13 12.80
N LEU A 216 10.66 7.78 13.23
CA LEU A 216 10.44 6.72 14.22
C LEU A 216 10.98 5.36 13.75
N ALA A 217 10.89 5.08 12.44
CA ALA A 217 11.40 3.86 11.84
C ALA A 217 12.93 3.86 11.66
N GLU A 218 13.60 5.01 11.68
CA GLU A 218 15.03 5.12 11.33
C GLU A 218 15.92 4.27 12.25
N ARG A 219 15.67 4.31 13.56
CA ARG A 219 16.45 3.58 14.56
C ARG A 219 16.42 2.06 14.35
N PRO A 220 15.26 1.38 14.26
CA PRO A 220 15.22 -0.06 13.98
C PRO A 220 15.71 -0.41 12.57
N PHE A 221 15.48 0.44 11.56
CA PHE A 221 15.91 0.17 10.18
C PHE A 221 17.40 0.36 9.93
N THR A 222 18.08 1.17 10.74
CA THR A 222 19.55 1.35 10.64
C THR A 222 20.29 0.03 10.78
N SER A 223 19.93 -0.79 11.78
CA SER A 223 20.53 -2.11 11.99
C SER A 223 20.18 -3.09 10.85
N LEU A 224 18.94 -3.05 10.34
CA LEU A 224 18.52 -3.91 9.24
C LEU A 224 19.23 -3.60 7.92
N ARG A 225 19.47 -2.32 7.61
CA ARG A 225 20.22 -1.90 6.41
C ARG A 225 21.68 -2.38 6.44
N GLN A 226 22.26 -2.62 7.61
CA GLN A 226 23.62 -3.17 7.75
C GLN A 226 23.68 -4.69 7.46
N LEU A 227 22.54 -5.39 7.51
CA LEU A 227 22.45 -6.83 7.28
C LEU A 227 22.14 -7.17 5.81
N LEU A 228 21.85 -6.17 4.97
CA LEU A 228 21.63 -6.39 3.54
C LEU A 228 22.98 -6.63 2.85
N PRO A 229 23.14 -7.72 2.07
CA PRO A 229 24.38 -7.99 1.35
C PRO A 229 24.71 -6.85 0.38
N GLU A 230 26.01 -6.56 0.19
CA GLU A 230 26.54 -5.46 -0.65
C GLU A 230 26.14 -5.54 -2.14
N THR A 231 25.40 -6.57 -2.56
CA THR A 231 24.97 -6.78 -3.94
C THR A 231 23.82 -5.88 -4.41
N ALA A 232 23.29 -4.99 -3.59
CA ALA A 232 22.48 -3.86 -4.05
C ALA A 232 23.34 -2.58 -4.02
N GLY A 233 24.21 -2.43 -5.02
CA GLY A 233 25.23 -1.39 -5.06
C GLY A 233 24.65 0.01 -5.08
N VAL A 234 24.60 0.69 -3.92
CA VAL A 234 24.87 2.12 -3.75
C VAL A 234 25.34 2.35 -2.31
N ARG A 235 26.65 2.22 -2.05
CA ARG A 235 27.32 2.94 -0.96
C ARG A 235 28.51 3.70 -1.54
N ALA A 236 28.33 4.99 -1.74
CA ALA A 236 29.42 5.94 -1.66
C ALA A 236 28.88 7.29 -1.20
N GLY A 237 29.47 7.83 -0.12
CA GLY A 237 29.43 9.26 0.16
C GLY A 237 28.82 9.70 1.48
N VAL A 238 29.22 9.12 2.61
CA VAL A 238 29.37 9.91 3.85
C VAL A 238 30.66 9.46 4.54
N ARG A 239 31.80 10.02 4.13
CA ARG A 239 32.93 10.20 5.05
C ARG A 239 32.72 11.56 5.70
N ARG A 240 32.55 11.57 7.02
CA ARG A 240 32.72 12.76 7.84
C ARG A 240 34.17 13.23 7.68
N GLN A 241 34.34 14.50 7.34
CA GLN A 241 35.41 15.33 7.86
C GLN A 241 34.73 16.43 8.67
#